data_AF-A0A521GSH9-F1
#
_entry.id   AF-A0A521GSH9-F1
#
_cell.length_a   1.000
_cell.length_b   1.000
_cell.length_c   1.000
_cell.angle_alpha   90.00
_cell.angle_beta   90.00
_cell.angle_gamma   90.00
#
_symmetry.space_group_name_H-M   'P 1'
#
loop_
_entity.id
_entity.type
_entity.pdbx_description
1 polymer ?
#
loop_
_entity_poly.entity_id
_entity_poly.type
_entity_poly.pdbx_seq_one_letter_code
_entity_poly.pdbx_strand_id
1 'polypeptide(L)'
;MKSWRKTLWSVTAAVAVVGLTGVNLLPTKVLAATGQIYLTPATSSVQNGDTFTLSLRINPGVKVYGAEATISYDATKLDYQSYSAAGSAFEIQLQQTQTAGKIDVKRGTLASGNDGLVIGVSTDALIENLTFKAKVGSGSTAVTVSNQNATDDSAYTNPSAASATINLTSPATPTPTCPTGQTGTPPNCKTPTSTGSTGTTTTPKPSTGSTTTPKPSTGSSSSGSSSTSGGTTSTAPVTSKVTKEDVQFTVANISVSSAQPTKIYVKYGLDSNKLVINTPVSDFATSHTVKLDPANLVPGEAYYYSVVSEDKAGNKTETAVATIKLKGIPVKVTILDAKGNPIAGKQVTLHSTPQTVKTDDKGNASFTDVAPGTHEVVYTVDGKDYKKQIQVTNNIATVDGTQTAELQSFSVTYELTQTAVPWARYGLYLVVLLILAAVIYFFINRQRRLSGLPLATQGSQIVIGGDSGSSSDGKSDLHGGPDHSSQLKDIPSPSLPNPGSTIAPQDDERNKD
;
A
#
# COMPACT_ATOMS: atom_id res chain seq x y z
N MET A 1 48.86 63.40 44.54
CA MET A 1 47.59 62.71 44.87
C MET A 1 46.53 63.13 43.86
N LYS A 2 45.56 62.24 43.50
CA LYS A 2 44.71 62.32 42.28
C LYS A 2 45.58 62.28 41.01
N SER A 3 45.74 61.14 40.33
CA SER A 3 44.74 60.70 39.35
C SER A 3 44.65 59.16 39.12
N TRP A 4 45.35 58.32 39.89
CA TRP A 4 45.39 56.86 39.73
C TRP A 4 44.12 56.12 40.23
N ARG A 5 42.93 56.56 39.81
CA ARG A 5 41.63 55.90 40.11
C ARG A 5 40.63 56.02 38.94
N LYS A 6 41.07 55.74 37.70
CA LYS A 6 40.19 55.62 36.52
C LYS A 6 40.56 54.48 35.54
N THR A 7 41.22 53.41 36.02
CA THR A 7 41.57 52.24 35.19
C THR A 7 41.29 50.90 35.88
N LEU A 8 40.34 50.90 36.82
CA LEU A 8 39.61 49.71 37.26
C LEU A 8 38.13 50.02 37.02
N TRP A 9 37.36 49.05 36.48
CA TRP A 9 36.00 49.15 35.90
C TRP A 9 35.93 49.17 34.34
N SER A 10 36.73 48.35 33.66
CA SER A 10 36.61 48.15 32.20
C SER A 10 36.92 46.72 31.73
N VAL A 11 36.54 45.70 32.51
CA VAL A 11 36.63 44.27 32.11
C VAL A 11 35.34 43.48 32.42
N THR A 12 34.33 44.09 33.05
CA THR A 12 33.09 43.40 33.49
C THR A 12 31.82 44.05 32.90
N ALA A 13 31.81 44.21 31.57
CA ALA A 13 30.63 44.60 30.80
C ALA A 13 30.79 44.22 29.31
N ALA A 14 30.99 42.93 29.03
CA ALA A 14 31.02 42.36 27.68
C ALA A 14 29.99 41.22 27.52
N VAL A 15 28.85 41.35 28.19
CA VAL A 15 27.67 40.51 28.05
C VAL A 15 26.44 41.44 28.07
N ALA A 16 25.48 41.14 27.20
CA ALA A 16 24.21 41.83 26.96
C ALA A 16 24.21 43.03 25.96
N VAL A 17 23.22 42.97 25.06
CA VAL A 17 22.73 44.03 24.16
C VAL A 17 23.63 44.45 22.98
N VAL A 18 23.81 43.54 22.02
CA VAL A 18 23.76 43.93 20.59
C VAL A 18 22.32 43.70 20.12
N GLY A 19 21.55 44.78 20.06
CA GLY A 19 20.11 44.75 19.80
C GLY A 19 19.76 44.70 18.31
N LEU A 20 18.69 43.96 18.04
CA LEU A 20 17.93 43.84 16.79
C LEU A 20 17.84 45.12 15.94
N THR A 21 18.46 45.15 14.76
CA THR A 21 17.85 45.63 13.48
C THR A 21 18.54 44.98 12.27
N GLY A 22 18.74 43.66 12.31
CA GLY A 22 19.13 42.88 11.13
C GLY A 22 17.86 42.34 10.46
N VAL A 23 17.38 43.03 9.41
CA VAL A 23 16.35 42.44 8.54
C VAL A 23 16.96 41.22 7.86
N ASN A 24 16.53 40.04 8.26
CA ASN A 24 16.99 38.76 7.71
C ASN A 24 16.46 38.58 6.28
N LEU A 25 17.06 39.28 5.33
CA LEU A 25 17.18 38.83 3.94
C LEU A 25 18.17 37.66 3.91
N LEU A 26 17.79 36.56 4.56
CA LEU A 26 18.43 35.27 4.31
C LEU A 26 18.16 34.97 2.82
N PRO A 27 19.20 34.70 2.01
CA PRO A 27 18.97 34.18 0.68
C PRO A 27 18.29 32.82 0.85
N THR A 28 16.99 32.77 0.55
CA THR A 28 16.27 31.51 0.41
C THR A 28 17.02 30.72 -0.66
N LYS A 29 17.77 29.70 -0.24
CA LYS A 29 18.41 28.79 -1.18
C LYS A 29 17.27 28.10 -1.92
N VAL A 30 17.01 28.56 -3.14
CA VAL A 30 16.23 27.82 -4.13
C VAL A 30 17.09 26.61 -4.47
N LEU A 31 16.95 25.56 -3.67
CA LEU A 31 17.45 24.25 -4.02
C LEU A 31 16.81 23.89 -5.35
N ALA A 32 17.61 23.51 -6.33
CA ALA A 32 17.08 23.00 -7.59
C ALA A 32 16.17 21.81 -7.27
N ALA A 33 14.96 21.81 -7.84
CA ALA A 33 13.94 20.79 -7.56
C ALA A 33 14.52 19.39 -7.74
N THR A 34 14.76 18.68 -6.64
CA THR A 34 15.19 17.29 -6.67
C THR A 34 13.95 16.44 -6.90
N GLY A 35 13.89 15.77 -8.05
CA GLY A 35 12.79 14.89 -8.40
C GLY A 35 11.61 15.56 -9.11
N GLN A 36 10.56 14.76 -9.32
CA GLN A 36 9.38 15.09 -10.09
C GLN A 36 8.15 14.32 -9.57
N ILE A 37 7.02 15.03 -9.41
CA ILE A 37 5.68 14.45 -9.29
C ILE A 37 5.00 14.58 -10.66
N TYR A 38 4.45 13.49 -11.16
CA TYR A 38 3.96 13.42 -12.54
C TYR A 38 2.76 12.48 -12.72
N LEU A 39 2.03 12.69 -13.82
CA LEU A 39 0.93 11.83 -14.24
C LEU A 39 1.37 10.89 -15.37
N THR A 40 0.99 9.62 -15.26
CA THR A 40 1.24 8.57 -16.26
C THR A 40 -0.08 7.90 -16.67
N PRO A 41 -0.31 7.64 -17.96
CA PRO A 41 0.48 8.07 -19.12
C PRO A 41 0.45 9.60 -19.32
N ALA A 42 1.55 10.17 -19.82
CA ALA A 42 1.68 11.61 -20.06
C ALA A 42 0.80 12.10 -21.23
N THR A 43 0.45 11.22 -22.15
CA THR A 43 -0.54 11.47 -23.21
C THR A 43 -1.50 10.29 -23.33
N SER A 44 -2.75 10.55 -23.69
CA SER A 44 -3.75 9.50 -23.96
C SER A 44 -4.80 9.97 -24.95
N SER A 45 -5.48 9.01 -25.57
CA SER A 45 -6.64 9.26 -26.44
C SER A 45 -7.80 8.40 -25.97
N VAL A 46 -8.95 9.02 -25.70
CA VAL A 46 -10.13 8.36 -25.14
C VAL A 46 -11.39 8.79 -25.90
N GLN A 47 -12.39 7.93 -25.98
CA GLN A 47 -13.68 8.25 -26.61
C GLN A 47 -14.67 8.85 -25.62
N ASN A 48 -15.69 9.55 -26.11
CA ASN A 48 -16.77 10.04 -25.27
C ASN A 48 -17.46 8.89 -24.50
N GLY A 49 -17.58 9.02 -23.18
CA GLY A 49 -18.15 8.01 -22.30
C GLY A 49 -17.14 6.99 -21.76
N ASP A 50 -15.93 6.88 -22.34
CA ASP A 50 -14.89 5.98 -21.86
C ASP A 50 -14.46 6.34 -20.43
N THR A 51 -14.13 5.31 -19.66
CA THR A 51 -13.49 5.45 -18.35
C THR A 51 -12.02 5.05 -18.47
N PHE A 52 -11.12 5.87 -17.93
CA PHE A 52 -9.67 5.70 -18.01
C PHE A 52 -8.99 6.11 -16.70
N THR A 53 -7.75 5.66 -16.51
CA THR A 53 -7.00 5.90 -15.28
C THR A 53 -5.69 6.64 -15.58
N LEU A 54 -5.35 7.61 -14.71
CA LEU A 54 -4.05 8.26 -14.65
C LEU A 54 -3.38 7.92 -13.31
N SER A 55 -2.18 7.36 -13.36
CA SER A 55 -1.34 7.15 -12.18
C SER A 55 -0.63 8.45 -11.81
N LEU A 56 -0.89 8.97 -10.62
CA LEU A 56 -0.07 10.00 -9.98
C LEU A 56 1.16 9.32 -9.37
N ARG A 57 2.36 9.70 -9.82
CA ARG A 57 3.64 9.10 -9.44
C ARG A 57 4.61 10.15 -8.93
N ILE A 58 5.63 9.70 -8.21
CA ILE A 58 6.77 10.51 -7.79
C ILE A 58 8.08 9.78 -8.04
N ASN A 59 9.03 10.45 -8.67
CA ASN A 59 10.45 10.11 -8.59
C ASN A 59 11.10 11.19 -7.71
N PRO A 60 11.34 10.93 -6.41
CA PRO A 60 11.57 12.00 -5.44
C PRO A 60 12.99 12.58 -5.48
N GLY A 61 13.94 11.94 -6.17
CA GLY A 61 15.35 12.38 -6.28
C GLY A 61 16.19 12.27 -5.00
N VAL A 62 15.53 12.40 -3.83
CA VAL A 62 16.02 12.13 -2.49
C VAL A 62 14.99 11.25 -1.76
N LYS A 63 15.33 10.73 -0.58
CA LYS A 63 14.38 9.98 0.26
C LYS A 63 13.28 10.92 0.77
N VAL A 64 12.01 10.50 0.71
CA VAL A 64 10.84 11.25 1.22
C VAL A 64 9.82 10.35 1.90
N TYR A 65 9.06 10.90 2.83
CA TYR A 65 8.06 10.19 3.65
C TYR A 65 6.63 10.62 3.37
N GLY A 66 6.44 11.73 2.66
CA GLY A 66 5.14 12.21 2.25
C GLY A 66 5.20 12.90 0.90
N ALA A 67 4.08 12.87 0.19
CA ALA A 67 3.87 13.54 -1.07
C ALA A 67 2.54 14.28 -1.04
N GLU A 68 2.53 15.53 -1.51
CA GLU A 68 1.32 16.32 -1.73
C GLU A 68 1.27 16.84 -3.17
N ALA A 69 0.06 16.94 -3.72
CA ALA A 69 -0.19 17.55 -5.03
C ALA A 69 -1.65 17.99 -5.16
N THR A 70 -1.88 19.12 -5.81
CA THR A 70 -3.18 19.52 -6.37
C THR A 70 -3.24 19.08 -7.83
N ILE A 71 -4.22 18.23 -8.16
CA ILE A 71 -4.54 17.81 -9.53
C ILE A 71 -5.75 18.62 -10.02
N SER A 72 -5.58 19.37 -11.10
CA SER A 72 -6.64 20.18 -11.71
C SER A 72 -7.02 19.63 -13.08
N TYR A 73 -8.31 19.65 -13.41
CA TYR A 73 -8.86 19.12 -14.66
C TYR A 73 -10.11 19.91 -15.11
N ASP A 74 -10.41 19.86 -16.41
CA ASP A 74 -11.61 20.49 -16.98
C ASP A 74 -12.86 19.64 -16.67
N ALA A 75 -13.62 20.03 -15.64
CA ALA A 75 -14.85 19.35 -15.21
C ALA A 75 -16.00 19.37 -16.24
N THR A 76 -15.89 20.19 -17.30
CA THR A 76 -16.85 20.15 -18.41
C THR A 76 -16.57 19.00 -19.37
N LYS A 77 -15.29 18.59 -19.48
CA LYS A 77 -14.81 17.55 -20.40
C LYS A 77 -14.53 16.21 -19.74
N LEU A 78 -14.13 16.21 -18.46
CA LEU A 78 -13.83 15.02 -17.68
C LEU A 78 -14.66 14.98 -16.40
N ASP A 79 -15.06 13.77 -16.00
CA ASP A 79 -15.77 13.50 -14.75
C ASP A 79 -14.88 12.62 -13.88
N TYR A 80 -14.49 13.09 -12.70
CA TYR A 80 -13.71 12.27 -11.77
C TYR A 80 -14.62 11.22 -11.10
N GLN A 81 -14.22 9.95 -11.18
CA GLN A 81 -15.03 8.83 -10.66
C GLN A 81 -14.53 8.32 -9.31
N SER A 82 -13.23 8.05 -9.21
CA SER A 82 -12.65 7.34 -8.06
C SER A 82 -11.13 7.49 -7.99
N TYR A 83 -10.55 7.09 -6.86
CA TYR A 83 -9.12 6.81 -6.74
C TYR A 83 -8.88 5.39 -6.24
N SER A 84 -7.66 4.89 -6.43
CA SER A 84 -7.17 3.67 -5.78
C SER A 84 -5.74 3.87 -5.30
N ALA A 85 -5.49 3.55 -4.04
CA ALA A 85 -4.16 3.54 -3.43
C ALA A 85 -3.47 2.15 -3.53
N ALA A 86 -4.07 1.18 -4.23
CA ALA A 86 -3.49 -0.14 -4.39
C ALA A 86 -2.12 -0.06 -5.11
N GLY A 87 -1.09 -0.65 -4.51
CA GLY A 87 0.29 -0.57 -5.00
C GLY A 87 0.98 0.80 -4.79
N SER A 88 0.38 1.70 -4.01
CA SER A 88 1.03 2.95 -3.57
C SER A 88 2.18 2.67 -2.60
N ALA A 89 3.25 3.47 -2.69
CA ALA A 89 4.30 3.50 -1.67
C ALA A 89 4.00 4.51 -0.53
N PHE A 90 2.81 5.13 -0.55
CA PHE A 90 2.32 6.06 0.47
C PHE A 90 0.95 5.56 0.97
N GLU A 91 1.02 4.53 1.81
CA GLU A 91 -0.13 3.76 2.28
C GLU A 91 -1.09 4.56 3.19
N ILE A 92 -0.63 5.67 3.78
CA ILE A 92 -1.44 6.52 4.65
C ILE A 92 -1.99 7.71 3.87
N GLN A 93 -3.32 7.84 3.85
CA GLN A 93 -4.00 9.02 3.36
C GLN A 93 -4.12 10.06 4.48
N LEU A 94 -3.38 11.16 4.38
CA LEU A 94 -3.39 12.24 5.37
C LEU A 94 -4.55 13.23 5.12
N GLN A 95 -4.74 13.58 3.86
CA GLN A 95 -5.85 14.42 3.40
C GLN A 95 -6.15 14.10 1.94
N GLN A 96 -7.43 13.99 1.58
CA GLN A 96 -7.84 14.04 0.19
C GLN A 96 -9.14 14.85 0.10
N THR A 97 -9.09 15.98 -0.60
CA THR A 97 -10.26 16.86 -0.80
C THR A 97 -10.58 16.95 -2.28
N GLN A 98 -11.85 16.77 -2.61
CA GLN A 98 -12.32 16.66 -3.99
C GLN A 98 -13.42 17.70 -4.24
N THR A 99 -13.27 18.43 -5.33
CA THR A 99 -14.24 19.38 -5.85
C THR A 99 -14.27 19.26 -7.38
N ALA A 100 -15.33 19.75 -8.03
CA ALA A 100 -15.42 19.69 -9.49
C ALA A 100 -14.21 20.40 -10.14
N GLY A 101 -13.38 19.63 -10.84
CA GLY A 101 -12.17 20.13 -11.51
C GLY A 101 -10.91 20.22 -10.65
N LYS A 102 -10.94 19.83 -9.37
CA LYS A 102 -9.79 19.90 -8.47
C LYS A 102 -9.78 18.80 -7.40
N ILE A 103 -8.67 18.08 -7.31
CA ILE A 103 -8.39 17.04 -6.30
C ILE A 103 -7.11 17.44 -5.59
N ASP A 104 -7.14 17.61 -4.27
CA ASP A 104 -5.92 17.71 -3.46
C ASP A 104 -5.61 16.35 -2.87
N VAL A 105 -4.38 15.90 -3.07
CA VAL A 105 -3.83 14.64 -2.57
C VAL A 105 -2.75 14.97 -1.54
N LYS A 106 -2.83 14.38 -0.35
CA LYS A 106 -1.73 14.32 0.62
C LYS A 106 -1.63 12.91 1.18
N ARG A 107 -0.51 12.24 0.91
CA ARG A 107 -0.22 10.88 1.38
C ARG A 107 1.12 10.83 2.11
N GLY A 108 1.23 9.90 3.03
CA GLY A 108 2.43 9.60 3.78
C GLY A 108 2.72 8.11 3.80
N THR A 109 3.96 7.77 4.14
CA THR A 109 4.36 6.42 4.51
C THR A 109 4.92 6.41 5.92
N LEU A 110 4.54 5.40 6.70
CA LEU A 110 5.19 4.99 7.92
C LEU A 110 5.79 3.58 7.77
N ALA A 111 6.00 3.12 6.52
CA ALA A 111 6.67 1.86 6.21
C ALA A 111 8.01 1.81 6.95
N SER A 112 8.05 1.00 8.01
CA SER A 112 9.18 0.94 8.93
C SER A 112 10.08 -0.23 8.56
N GLY A 113 11.38 0.01 8.53
CA GLY A 113 12.40 -1.00 8.33
C GLY A 113 12.60 -1.89 9.56
N ASN A 114 13.55 -2.80 9.44
CA ASN A 114 13.76 -3.90 10.37
C ASN A 114 14.37 -3.49 11.71
N ASP A 115 14.91 -2.27 11.74
CA ASP A 115 15.45 -1.54 12.87
C ASP A 115 14.40 -0.61 13.52
N GLY A 116 13.16 -0.59 13.01
CA GLY A 116 12.12 0.35 13.42
C GLY A 116 12.25 1.74 12.80
N LEU A 117 13.24 1.99 11.94
CA LEU A 117 13.43 3.27 11.27
C LEU A 117 12.49 3.38 10.06
N VAL A 118 11.81 4.52 9.88
CA VAL A 118 10.94 4.70 8.70
C VAL A 118 11.79 4.64 7.42
N ILE A 119 11.41 3.76 6.49
CA ILE A 119 11.95 3.69 5.13
C ILE A 119 11.16 4.67 4.28
N GLY A 120 11.72 5.85 4.07
CA GLY A 120 11.18 6.78 3.09
C GLY A 120 11.36 6.27 1.66
N VAL A 121 10.44 6.66 0.78
CA VAL A 121 10.46 6.41 -0.65
C VAL A 121 11.65 7.15 -1.28
N SER A 122 12.55 6.43 -1.95
CA SER A 122 13.77 6.98 -2.56
C SER A 122 13.88 6.73 -4.07
N THR A 123 12.95 5.95 -4.62
CA THR A 123 12.88 5.59 -6.05
C THR A 123 11.55 6.04 -6.65
N ASP A 124 11.37 5.86 -7.95
CA ASP A 124 10.08 6.06 -8.59
C ASP A 124 8.98 5.19 -7.95
N ALA A 125 7.85 5.81 -7.62
CA ALA A 125 6.76 5.18 -6.88
C ALA A 125 5.39 5.72 -7.29
N LEU A 126 4.36 4.88 -7.10
CA LEU A 126 2.96 5.28 -7.22
C LEU A 126 2.55 6.04 -5.94
N ILE A 127 1.86 7.18 -6.11
CA ILE A 127 1.13 7.89 -5.05
C ILE A 127 -0.31 7.37 -5.02
N GLU A 128 -1.03 7.45 -6.14
CA GLU A 128 -2.35 6.83 -6.31
C GLU A 128 -2.75 6.78 -7.79
N ASN A 129 -3.73 5.93 -8.11
CA ASN A 129 -4.40 5.89 -9.40
C ASN A 129 -5.68 6.73 -9.35
N LEU A 130 -5.90 7.60 -10.34
CA LEU A 130 -7.05 8.50 -10.47
C LEU A 130 -7.89 8.08 -11.68
N THR A 131 -9.15 7.76 -11.47
CA THR A 131 -10.05 7.30 -12.54
C THR A 131 -10.99 8.42 -12.97
N PHE A 132 -11.05 8.66 -14.29
CA PHE A 132 -11.86 9.67 -14.93
C PHE A 132 -12.75 9.06 -16.01
N LYS A 133 -13.87 9.72 -16.30
CA LYS A 133 -14.73 9.43 -17.44
C LYS A 133 -14.75 10.61 -18.40
N ALA A 134 -14.62 10.37 -19.70
CA ALA A 134 -14.74 11.41 -20.71
C ALA A 134 -16.22 11.82 -20.91
N LYS A 135 -16.49 13.12 -20.94
CA LYS A 135 -17.84 13.72 -21.09
C LYS A 135 -18.09 14.28 -22.49
N VAL A 136 -17.05 14.47 -23.29
CA VAL A 136 -17.11 14.99 -24.66
C VAL A 136 -16.22 14.19 -25.60
N GLY A 137 -16.57 14.17 -26.88
CA GLY A 137 -15.89 13.39 -27.92
C GLY A 137 -15.01 14.20 -28.87
N SER A 138 -14.52 15.37 -28.47
CA SER A 138 -13.64 16.17 -29.33
C SER A 138 -12.75 17.14 -28.54
N GLY A 139 -11.62 17.49 -29.14
CA GLY A 139 -10.65 18.43 -28.60
C GLY A 139 -9.58 17.76 -27.74
N SER A 140 -8.92 18.57 -26.91
CA SER A 140 -7.90 18.11 -25.97
C SER A 140 -8.10 18.83 -24.63
N THR A 141 -7.61 18.22 -23.55
CA THR A 141 -7.65 18.80 -22.21
C THR A 141 -6.43 18.36 -21.41
N ALA A 142 -5.92 19.26 -20.56
CA ALA A 142 -4.82 18.94 -19.66
C ALA A 142 -5.36 18.49 -18.30
N VAL A 143 -4.70 17.51 -17.70
CA VAL A 143 -4.81 17.19 -16.27
C VAL A 143 -3.49 17.63 -15.64
N THR A 144 -3.52 18.69 -14.85
CA THR A 144 -2.31 19.40 -14.41
C THR A 144 -1.96 19.12 -12.96
N VAL A 145 -0.67 18.85 -12.72
CA VAL A 145 -0.09 18.78 -11.37
C VAL A 145 0.36 20.17 -10.94
N SER A 146 -0.05 20.61 -9.76
CA SER A 146 0.31 21.91 -9.16
C SER A 146 0.37 21.80 -7.63
N ASN A 147 0.88 22.82 -6.93
CA ASN A 147 1.08 22.81 -5.47
C ASN A 147 1.78 21.52 -4.97
N GLN A 148 2.67 20.98 -5.80
CA GLN A 148 3.25 19.66 -5.60
C GLN A 148 4.49 19.75 -4.74
N ASN A 149 4.62 18.82 -3.80
CA ASN A 149 5.70 18.82 -2.83
C ASN A 149 5.95 17.43 -2.29
N ALA A 150 7.10 17.23 -1.65
CA ALA A 150 7.38 16.03 -0.89
C ALA A 150 8.22 16.37 0.35
N THR A 151 8.13 15.53 1.37
CA THR A 151 8.70 15.80 2.71
C THR A 151 9.78 14.79 3.05
N ASP A 152 11.01 15.25 3.25
CA ASP A 152 12.10 14.52 3.91
C ASP A 152 12.04 14.74 5.44
N ASP A 153 12.89 14.06 6.22
CA ASP A 153 12.93 14.00 7.70
C ASP A 153 12.87 15.37 8.44
N SER A 154 13.04 16.50 7.73
CA SER A 154 12.96 17.85 8.31
C SER A 154 12.53 18.97 7.35
N ALA A 155 12.28 18.70 6.07
CA ALA A 155 12.10 19.75 5.07
C ALA A 155 11.30 19.33 3.83
N TYR A 156 10.79 20.33 3.10
CA TYR A 156 10.18 20.18 1.79
C TYR A 156 11.24 20.09 0.68
N THR A 157 11.13 19.09 -0.19
CA THR A 157 12.06 18.83 -1.29
C THR A 157 11.63 19.48 -2.61
N ASN A 158 10.38 19.97 -2.69
CA ASN A 158 9.80 20.73 -3.81
C ASN A 158 10.09 20.11 -5.20
N PRO A 159 9.73 18.83 -5.45
CA PRO A 159 9.86 18.19 -6.76
C PRO A 159 9.16 18.98 -7.87
N SER A 160 9.67 18.87 -9.09
CA SER A 160 9.05 19.45 -10.28
C SER A 160 7.69 18.81 -10.60
N ALA A 161 6.81 19.50 -11.34
CA ALA A 161 5.55 18.95 -11.81
C ALA A 161 5.66 18.52 -13.29
N ALA A 162 5.04 17.39 -13.65
CA ALA A 162 4.69 17.10 -15.04
C ALA A 162 3.21 16.69 -15.18
N SER A 163 2.55 17.30 -16.17
CA SER A 163 1.10 17.17 -16.41
C SER A 163 0.81 16.19 -17.54
N ALA A 164 -0.41 15.66 -17.60
CA ALA A 164 -0.87 14.80 -18.68
C ALA A 164 -1.81 15.52 -19.65
N THR A 165 -1.78 15.14 -20.93
CA THR A 165 -2.66 15.65 -21.98
C THR A 165 -3.58 14.55 -22.50
N ILE A 166 -4.89 14.78 -22.39
CA ILE A 166 -5.93 13.85 -22.79
C ILE A 166 -6.59 14.35 -24.08
N ASN A 167 -6.40 13.60 -25.16
CA ASN A 167 -7.06 13.83 -26.43
C ASN A 167 -8.42 13.15 -26.42
N LEU A 168 -9.46 13.91 -26.76
CA LEU A 168 -10.84 13.49 -26.70
C LEU A 168 -11.34 13.22 -28.11
N THR A 169 -11.88 12.02 -28.31
CA THR A 169 -12.27 11.53 -29.63
C THR A 169 -13.73 11.08 -29.62
N SER A 170 -14.36 11.12 -30.78
CA SER A 170 -15.68 10.53 -31.00
C SER A 170 -15.44 9.15 -31.59
N PRO A 171 -16.28 8.14 -31.29
CA PRO A 171 -16.36 6.96 -32.14
C PRO A 171 -16.49 7.44 -33.59
N ALA A 172 -15.70 6.86 -34.49
CA ALA A 172 -15.82 7.16 -35.91
C ALA A 172 -17.26 6.86 -36.34
N THR A 173 -17.97 7.87 -36.85
CA THR A 173 -19.30 7.65 -37.44
C THR A 173 -19.15 6.56 -38.49
N PRO A 174 -19.89 5.44 -38.41
CA PRO A 174 -19.71 4.35 -39.36
C PRO A 174 -19.97 4.90 -40.76
N THR A 175 -18.94 4.88 -41.60
CA THR A 175 -19.08 5.26 -43.01
C THR A 175 -20.22 4.44 -43.57
N PRO A 176 -21.30 5.07 -44.10
CA PRO A 176 -22.46 4.31 -44.52
C PRO A 176 -22.01 3.36 -45.64
N THR A 177 -22.14 2.06 -45.41
CA THR A 177 -21.85 1.05 -46.42
C THR A 177 -23.04 0.93 -47.35
N CYS A 178 -22.80 0.79 -48.65
CA CYS A 178 -23.87 0.44 -49.58
C CYS A 178 -24.54 -0.90 -49.17
N PRO A 179 -25.86 -1.06 -49.37
CA PRO A 179 -26.54 -2.32 -49.09
C PRO A 179 -25.88 -3.51 -49.79
N THR A 180 -25.93 -4.68 -49.17
CA THR A 180 -25.35 -5.93 -49.69
C THR A 180 -25.74 -6.17 -51.15
N GLY A 181 -24.75 -6.27 -52.03
CA GLY A 181 -24.95 -6.41 -53.49
C GLY A 181 -24.80 -5.12 -54.30
N GLN A 182 -24.54 -3.97 -53.67
CA GLN A 182 -24.22 -2.71 -54.36
C GLN A 182 -22.77 -2.27 -54.08
N THR A 183 -22.13 -1.66 -55.08
CA THR A 183 -20.77 -1.11 -55.01
C THR A 183 -20.78 0.40 -55.13
N GLY A 184 -20.00 1.11 -54.31
CA GLY A 184 -19.88 2.57 -54.34
C GLY A 184 -19.78 3.17 -52.93
N THR A 185 -19.95 4.49 -52.84
CA THR A 185 -20.03 5.24 -51.58
C THR A 185 -21.38 5.96 -51.56
N PRO A 186 -22.23 5.83 -50.52
CA PRO A 186 -23.51 6.52 -50.45
C PRO A 186 -23.36 8.04 -50.62
N PRO A 187 -24.25 8.70 -51.37
CA PRO A 187 -25.48 8.16 -51.98
C PRO A 187 -25.28 7.38 -53.29
N ASN A 188 -24.07 7.36 -53.86
CA ASN A 188 -23.77 6.83 -55.19
C ASN A 188 -23.53 5.31 -55.23
N CYS A 189 -24.41 4.54 -54.60
CA CYS A 189 -24.38 3.07 -54.68
C CYS A 189 -24.88 2.60 -56.05
N LYS A 190 -24.14 1.69 -56.69
CA LYS A 190 -24.49 1.10 -57.99
C LYS A 190 -24.62 -0.41 -57.87
N THR A 191 -25.70 -0.96 -58.39
CA THR A 191 -25.82 -2.40 -58.63
C THR A 191 -24.85 -2.78 -59.75
N PRO A 192 -24.00 -3.83 -59.60
CA PRO A 192 -23.10 -4.24 -60.67
C PRO A 192 -23.90 -4.72 -61.88
N THR A 193 -23.72 -4.07 -63.02
CA THR A 193 -24.34 -4.48 -64.29
C THR A 193 -23.81 -5.84 -64.70
N SER A 194 -24.70 -6.83 -64.78
CA SER A 194 -24.40 -8.15 -65.33
C SER A 194 -24.05 -8.05 -66.83
N THR A 195 -22.77 -7.93 -67.16
CA THR A 195 -22.29 -8.05 -68.53
C THR A 195 -22.65 -9.41 -69.09
N GLY A 196 -23.55 -9.45 -70.08
CA GLY A 196 -24.04 -10.69 -70.67
C GLY A 196 -22.92 -11.48 -71.34
N SER A 197 -22.79 -12.77 -70.97
CA SER A 197 -21.97 -13.73 -71.69
C SER A 197 -22.83 -14.45 -72.73
N THR A 198 -22.41 -14.38 -73.99
CA THR A 198 -23.14 -14.89 -75.15
C THR A 198 -23.10 -16.42 -75.19
N GLY A 199 -24.27 -17.04 -75.38
CA GLY A 199 -24.47 -18.47 -75.07
C GLY A 199 -23.86 -19.52 -75.99
N THR A 200 -24.28 -20.77 -75.77
CA THR A 200 -24.50 -21.75 -76.85
C THR A 200 -25.47 -22.83 -76.40
N THR A 201 -26.36 -23.21 -77.30
CA THR A 201 -27.40 -24.23 -77.13
C THR A 201 -26.83 -25.63 -77.38
N THR A 202 -27.19 -26.64 -76.59
CA THR A 202 -27.42 -28.01 -77.08
C THR A 202 -28.22 -28.85 -76.08
N THR A 203 -29.42 -29.26 -76.48
CA THR A 203 -30.23 -30.30 -75.83
C THR A 203 -29.75 -31.67 -76.32
N PRO A 204 -29.69 -32.72 -75.47
CA PRO A 204 -30.61 -33.84 -75.73
C PRO A 204 -31.10 -34.64 -74.50
N LYS A 205 -32.39 -34.99 -74.56
CA LYS A 205 -33.00 -36.32 -74.25
C LYS A 205 -33.23 -36.73 -72.77
N PRO A 206 -34.45 -37.18 -72.41
CA PRO A 206 -34.76 -37.73 -71.09
C PRO A 206 -34.44 -39.24 -70.97
N SER A 207 -34.22 -39.71 -69.75
CA SER A 207 -34.21 -41.15 -69.42
C SER A 207 -34.93 -41.42 -68.10
N THR A 208 -35.68 -42.52 -68.09
CA THR A 208 -36.51 -43.03 -67.00
C THR A 208 -35.72 -43.81 -65.94
N GLY A 209 -36.19 -43.81 -64.69
CA GLY A 209 -35.73 -44.78 -63.67
C GLY A 209 -36.08 -44.41 -62.22
N SER A 210 -37.19 -44.97 -61.72
CA SER A 210 -37.31 -45.81 -60.51
C SER A 210 -36.57 -45.45 -59.20
N THR A 211 -37.01 -45.72 -57.96
CA THR A 211 -38.22 -46.24 -57.26
C THR A 211 -37.81 -46.31 -55.75
N THR A 212 -38.74 -46.53 -54.80
CA THR A 212 -38.56 -46.67 -53.32
C THR A 212 -38.36 -45.34 -52.57
N THR A 213 -39.14 -44.90 -51.55
CA THR A 213 -40.01 -45.54 -50.52
C THR A 213 -39.22 -46.29 -49.44
N PRO A 214 -39.23 -45.79 -48.17
CA PRO A 214 -40.12 -46.40 -47.17
C PRO A 214 -41.08 -45.43 -46.44
N LYS A 215 -42.16 -46.03 -45.95
CA LYS A 215 -43.28 -45.56 -45.11
C LYS A 215 -43.60 -46.73 -44.15
N PRO A 216 -44.41 -46.65 -43.06
CA PRO A 216 -44.73 -45.59 -42.09
C PRO A 216 -44.26 -45.95 -40.65
N SER A 217 -44.54 -45.09 -39.67
CA SER A 217 -45.25 -45.53 -38.46
C SER A 217 -46.19 -44.42 -37.96
N THR A 218 -47.37 -44.81 -37.48
CA THR A 218 -48.46 -43.89 -37.11
C THR A 218 -49.19 -44.35 -35.84
N GLY A 219 -49.36 -43.43 -34.90
CA GLY A 219 -50.47 -43.35 -33.93
C GLY A 219 -50.62 -41.87 -33.57
N SER A 220 -51.74 -41.19 -33.81
CA SER A 220 -53.11 -41.40 -33.30
C SER A 220 -53.19 -41.51 -31.77
N SER A 221 -54.06 -40.78 -31.05
CA SER A 221 -54.78 -39.51 -31.28
C SER A 221 -55.66 -39.25 -30.04
N SER A 222 -55.92 -37.98 -29.68
CA SER A 222 -57.22 -37.50 -29.16
C SER A 222 -57.16 -36.07 -28.58
N SER A 223 -58.27 -35.34 -28.73
CA SER A 223 -58.83 -34.23 -27.93
C SER A 223 -57.94 -33.43 -26.95
N GLY A 224 -58.04 -32.09 -26.85
CA GLY A 224 -58.96 -31.14 -27.50
C GLY A 224 -59.34 -29.97 -26.59
N SER A 225 -60.00 -28.95 -27.16
CA SER A 225 -60.55 -27.75 -26.49
C SER A 225 -59.58 -26.62 -26.14
N SER A 226 -60.16 -25.45 -25.84
CA SER A 226 -59.62 -24.11 -26.10
C SER A 226 -59.54 -23.19 -24.88
N SER A 227 -58.81 -22.08 -25.06
CA SER A 227 -59.01 -20.78 -24.38
C SER A 227 -58.95 -20.74 -22.84
N THR A 228 -57.98 -20.01 -22.28
CA THR A 228 -58.17 -18.58 -21.89
C THR A 228 -56.90 -18.00 -21.24
N SER A 229 -56.71 -16.69 -21.40
CA SER A 229 -55.74 -15.84 -20.70
C SER A 229 -55.69 -16.03 -19.18
N GLY A 230 -54.52 -15.91 -18.55
CA GLY A 230 -54.40 -15.80 -17.10
C GLY A 230 -53.00 -16.14 -16.59
N GLY A 231 -52.27 -15.13 -16.12
CA GLY A 231 -50.83 -15.19 -15.83
C GLY A 231 -50.33 -16.42 -15.07
N THR A 232 -49.37 -17.11 -15.66
CA THR A 232 -48.39 -17.94 -14.95
C THR A 232 -47.06 -17.19 -14.88
N THR A 233 -46.67 -16.86 -13.66
CA THR A 233 -45.33 -16.42 -13.23
C THR A 233 -44.20 -16.87 -14.17
N SER A 234 -43.49 -15.90 -14.76
CA SER A 234 -42.29 -16.15 -15.56
C SER A 234 -41.27 -16.89 -14.72
N THR A 235 -41.05 -18.17 -15.03
CA THR A 235 -40.13 -19.04 -14.31
C THR A 235 -38.70 -18.53 -14.50
N ALA A 236 -38.04 -18.12 -13.41
CA ALA A 236 -36.69 -17.56 -13.45
C ALA A 236 -35.73 -18.51 -14.20
N PRO A 237 -35.16 -18.11 -15.36
CA PRO A 237 -34.43 -19.02 -16.19
C PRO A 237 -32.92 -19.04 -15.86
N VAL A 238 -32.43 -20.27 -15.69
CA VAL A 238 -31.04 -20.70 -15.79
C VAL A 238 -30.10 -20.32 -14.63
N THR A 239 -29.81 -21.33 -13.80
CA THR A 239 -28.59 -21.40 -12.99
C THR A 239 -27.34 -21.39 -13.87
N SER A 240 -26.67 -20.24 -13.91
CA SER A 240 -25.28 -20.13 -14.39
C SER A 240 -24.36 -20.93 -13.48
N LYS A 241 -23.91 -22.11 -13.93
CA LYS A 241 -22.96 -22.94 -13.17
C LYS A 241 -21.54 -22.60 -13.58
N VAL A 242 -20.73 -22.17 -12.62
CA VAL A 242 -19.27 -22.12 -12.77
C VAL A 242 -18.76 -23.56 -12.83
N THR A 243 -18.07 -23.91 -13.92
CA THR A 243 -17.62 -25.29 -14.19
C THR A 243 -16.13 -25.50 -13.98
N LYS A 244 -15.33 -24.46 -14.19
CA LYS A 244 -13.88 -24.47 -13.99
C LYS A 244 -13.34 -23.05 -13.89
N GLU A 245 -12.38 -22.87 -12.99
CA GLU A 245 -11.49 -21.72 -12.94
C GLU A 245 -10.15 -22.15 -13.55
N ASP A 246 -9.63 -21.35 -14.49
CA ASP A 246 -8.24 -21.48 -14.95
C ASP A 246 -7.48 -20.25 -14.47
N VAL A 247 -6.50 -20.50 -13.58
CA VAL A 247 -5.90 -19.49 -12.72
C VAL A 247 -4.38 -19.51 -12.83
N GLN A 248 -3.83 -18.34 -13.09
CA GLN A 248 -2.41 -18.07 -13.15
C GLN A 248 -2.09 -16.92 -12.18
N PHE A 249 -1.03 -16.15 -12.43
CA PHE A 249 -0.60 -15.10 -11.52
C PHE A 249 -1.35 -13.78 -11.74
N THR A 250 -1.62 -13.42 -12.99
CA THR A 250 -2.44 -12.26 -13.37
C THR A 250 -3.52 -12.61 -14.40
N VAL A 251 -3.86 -13.90 -14.53
CA VAL A 251 -4.93 -14.40 -15.40
C VAL A 251 -5.91 -15.22 -14.57
N ALA A 252 -7.19 -14.89 -14.68
CA ALA A 252 -8.30 -15.68 -14.17
C ALA A 252 -9.39 -15.79 -15.24
N ASN A 253 -9.70 -17.02 -15.63
CA ASN A 253 -10.74 -17.35 -16.60
C ASN A 253 -11.89 -18.07 -15.87
N ILE A 254 -13.08 -17.48 -15.88
CA ILE A 254 -14.29 -18.05 -15.26
C ILE A 254 -15.12 -18.72 -16.36
N SER A 255 -15.26 -20.04 -16.29
CA SER A 255 -16.05 -20.83 -17.25
C SER A 255 -17.48 -20.98 -16.75
N VAL A 256 -18.45 -20.48 -17.51
CA VAL A 256 -19.88 -20.49 -17.16
C VAL A 256 -20.67 -21.24 -18.21
N SER A 257 -21.60 -22.07 -17.76
CA SER A 257 -22.55 -22.78 -18.62
C SER A 257 -24.00 -22.42 -18.28
N SER A 258 -24.84 -22.35 -19.32
CA SER A 258 -26.26 -21.98 -19.24
C SER A 258 -27.12 -22.88 -20.15
N ALA A 259 -28.29 -23.30 -19.66
CA ALA A 259 -29.23 -24.17 -20.38
C ALA A 259 -29.96 -23.47 -21.54
N GLN A 260 -29.92 -22.14 -21.62
CA GLN A 260 -30.47 -21.32 -22.69
C GLN A 260 -29.43 -20.27 -23.09
N PRO A 261 -29.45 -19.74 -24.34
CA PRO A 261 -28.55 -18.68 -24.74
C PRO A 261 -28.75 -17.41 -23.90
N THR A 262 -27.71 -17.02 -23.16
CA THR A 262 -27.67 -15.86 -22.25
C THR A 262 -26.49 -14.97 -22.58
N LYS A 263 -26.60 -13.66 -22.33
CA LYS A 263 -25.43 -12.79 -22.15
C LYS A 263 -24.91 -12.94 -20.73
N ILE A 264 -23.61 -12.77 -20.52
CA ILE A 264 -22.98 -12.87 -19.21
C ILE A 264 -21.99 -11.73 -19.01
N TYR A 265 -21.92 -11.22 -17.77
CA TYR A 265 -20.76 -10.49 -17.27
C TYR A 265 -20.47 -10.91 -15.83
N VAL A 266 -19.23 -10.69 -15.39
CA VAL A 266 -18.79 -10.98 -14.02
C VAL A 266 -18.58 -9.66 -13.28
N LYS A 267 -19.09 -9.56 -12.06
CA LYS A 267 -18.69 -8.54 -11.09
C LYS A 267 -17.60 -9.14 -10.19
N TYR A 268 -16.56 -8.39 -9.86
CA TYR A 268 -15.50 -8.87 -8.97
C TYR A 268 -14.86 -7.75 -8.14
N GLY A 269 -14.12 -8.13 -7.10
CA GLY A 269 -13.41 -7.21 -6.20
C GLY A 269 -12.66 -7.93 -5.08
N LEU A 270 -11.97 -7.18 -4.21
CA LEU A 270 -11.23 -7.71 -3.05
C LEU A 270 -12.09 -7.89 -1.79
N ASP A 271 -13.31 -7.34 -1.76
CA ASP A 271 -14.27 -7.45 -0.65
C ASP A 271 -15.53 -8.15 -1.15
N SER A 272 -15.91 -9.27 -0.51
CA SER A 272 -17.12 -10.05 -0.79
C SER A 272 -18.41 -9.24 -0.85
N ASN A 273 -18.46 -8.10 -0.14
CA ASN A 273 -19.63 -7.21 -0.08
C ASN A 273 -19.57 -6.08 -1.11
N LYS A 274 -18.46 -5.93 -1.85
CA LYS A 274 -18.17 -4.80 -2.76
C LYS A 274 -17.50 -5.25 -4.04
N LEU A 275 -18.29 -5.87 -4.91
CA LEU A 275 -17.88 -6.25 -6.26
C LEU A 275 -17.99 -5.03 -7.20
N VAL A 276 -16.96 -4.19 -7.21
CA VAL A 276 -16.96 -2.87 -7.88
C VAL A 276 -16.46 -2.89 -9.34
N ILE A 277 -15.83 -3.99 -9.78
CA ILE A 277 -15.27 -4.12 -11.13
C ILE A 277 -16.16 -5.05 -11.96
N ASN A 278 -16.57 -4.61 -13.15
CA ASN A 278 -17.41 -5.40 -14.06
C ASN A 278 -16.64 -5.74 -15.34
N THR A 279 -16.73 -6.98 -15.80
CA THR A 279 -16.23 -7.35 -17.14
C THR A 279 -17.14 -6.79 -18.23
N PRO A 280 -16.67 -6.70 -19.49
CA PRO A 280 -17.55 -6.52 -20.64
C PRO A 280 -18.68 -7.57 -20.67
N VAL A 281 -19.83 -7.18 -21.21
CA VAL A 281 -20.99 -8.08 -21.40
C VAL A 281 -20.77 -8.91 -22.66
N SER A 282 -20.93 -10.23 -22.56
CA SER A 282 -20.80 -11.14 -23.70
C SER A 282 -21.99 -11.05 -24.66
N ASP A 283 -21.82 -11.62 -25.85
CA ASP A 283 -22.92 -12.01 -26.72
C ASP A 283 -23.75 -13.17 -26.13
N PHE A 284 -24.86 -13.52 -26.77
CA PHE A 284 -25.71 -14.65 -26.37
C PHE A 284 -25.07 -16.00 -26.70
N ALA A 285 -24.75 -16.80 -25.68
CA ALA A 285 -24.31 -18.20 -25.84
C ALA A 285 -24.76 -19.08 -24.65
N THR A 286 -24.60 -20.40 -24.78
CA THR A 286 -24.85 -21.40 -23.72
C THR A 286 -23.58 -21.79 -22.94
N SER A 287 -22.41 -21.32 -23.38
CA SER A 287 -21.12 -21.55 -22.76
C SER A 287 -20.25 -20.31 -22.95
N HIS A 288 -19.61 -19.86 -21.88
CA HIS A 288 -18.82 -18.64 -21.83
C HIS A 288 -17.50 -18.87 -21.09
N THR A 289 -16.42 -18.27 -21.58
CA THR A 289 -15.18 -18.10 -20.82
C THR A 289 -14.96 -16.61 -20.62
N VAL A 290 -15.28 -16.11 -19.43
CA VAL A 290 -15.09 -14.69 -19.10
C VAL A 290 -13.68 -14.52 -18.53
N LYS A 291 -12.89 -13.65 -19.16
CA LYS A 291 -11.57 -13.26 -18.66
C LYS A 291 -11.72 -12.06 -17.73
N LEU A 292 -11.16 -12.14 -16.53
CA LEU A 292 -10.99 -10.95 -15.69
C LEU A 292 -9.84 -10.09 -16.24
N ASP A 293 -9.92 -8.76 -16.06
CA ASP A 293 -8.91 -7.83 -16.56
C ASP A 293 -7.59 -7.95 -15.77
N PRO A 294 -6.47 -8.38 -16.39
CA PRO A 294 -5.18 -8.53 -15.73
C PRO A 294 -4.66 -7.26 -15.04
N ALA A 295 -5.05 -6.06 -15.49
CA ALA A 295 -4.64 -4.80 -14.86
C ALA A 295 -5.19 -4.63 -13.44
N ASN A 296 -6.25 -5.36 -13.10
CA ASN A 296 -6.90 -5.35 -11.79
C ASN A 296 -6.57 -6.58 -10.93
N LEU A 297 -5.69 -7.47 -11.40
CA LEU A 297 -5.33 -8.74 -10.77
C LEU A 297 -3.91 -8.71 -10.18
N VAL A 298 -3.80 -8.94 -8.88
CA VAL A 298 -2.53 -8.99 -8.13
C VAL A 298 -2.20 -10.45 -7.77
N PRO A 299 -1.00 -10.96 -8.11
CA PRO A 299 -0.61 -12.34 -7.78
C PRO A 299 -0.75 -12.65 -6.29
N GLY A 300 -1.15 -13.88 -5.96
CA GLY A 300 -1.32 -14.35 -4.58
C GLY A 300 -2.60 -13.89 -3.87
N GLU A 301 -3.25 -12.83 -4.36
CA GLU A 301 -4.47 -12.27 -3.77
C GLU A 301 -5.72 -13.12 -4.06
N ALA A 302 -6.69 -13.01 -3.16
CA ALA A 302 -8.01 -13.60 -3.30
C ALA A 302 -9.03 -12.55 -3.75
N TYR A 303 -9.76 -12.87 -4.82
CA TYR A 303 -10.84 -12.05 -5.36
C TYR A 303 -12.18 -12.73 -5.11
N TYR A 304 -13.19 -11.93 -4.83
CA TYR A 304 -14.58 -12.34 -4.78
C TYR A 304 -15.26 -11.99 -6.09
N TYR A 305 -16.22 -12.81 -6.53
CA TYR A 305 -16.94 -12.56 -7.77
C TYR A 305 -18.38 -13.08 -7.76
N SER A 306 -19.24 -12.47 -8.57
CA SER A 306 -20.59 -12.96 -8.91
C SER A 306 -20.78 -12.93 -10.43
N VAL A 307 -21.52 -13.90 -10.95
CA VAL A 307 -21.86 -13.98 -12.37
C VAL A 307 -23.27 -13.46 -12.56
N VAL A 308 -23.46 -12.47 -13.43
CA VAL A 308 -24.78 -12.00 -13.85
C VAL A 308 -25.07 -12.51 -15.26
N SER A 309 -26.19 -13.21 -15.41
CA SER A 309 -26.72 -13.64 -16.70
C SER A 309 -27.98 -12.86 -17.08
N GLU A 310 -28.14 -12.55 -18.36
CA GLU A 310 -29.32 -11.92 -18.96
C GLU A 310 -29.84 -12.81 -20.11
N ASP A 311 -31.12 -13.19 -20.09
CA ASP A 311 -31.74 -13.99 -21.16
C ASP A 311 -32.25 -13.11 -22.32
N LYS A 312 -32.79 -13.74 -23.38
CA LYS A 312 -33.33 -13.02 -24.54
C LYS A 312 -34.59 -12.19 -24.26
N ALA A 313 -35.26 -12.41 -23.13
CA ALA A 313 -36.40 -11.63 -22.66
C ALA A 313 -35.98 -10.48 -21.72
N GLY A 314 -34.69 -10.36 -21.38
CA GLY A 314 -34.15 -9.36 -20.47
C GLY A 314 -34.24 -9.74 -18.99
N ASN A 315 -34.64 -10.97 -18.65
CA ASN A 315 -34.63 -11.45 -17.26
C ASN A 315 -33.18 -11.60 -16.80
N LYS A 316 -32.89 -11.12 -15.58
CA LYS A 316 -31.55 -11.18 -14.98
C LYS A 316 -31.52 -12.11 -13.78
N THR A 317 -30.46 -12.91 -13.71
CA THR A 317 -30.13 -13.77 -12.56
C THR A 317 -28.69 -13.49 -12.17
N GLU A 318 -28.42 -13.45 -10.87
CA GLU A 318 -27.07 -13.28 -10.31
C GLU A 318 -26.73 -14.49 -9.42
N THR A 319 -25.52 -15.03 -9.54
CA THR A 319 -25.07 -16.13 -8.67
C THR A 319 -24.76 -15.62 -7.27
N ALA A 320 -24.72 -16.54 -6.30
CA ALA A 320 -24.04 -16.27 -5.03
C ALA A 320 -22.58 -15.83 -5.28
N VAL A 321 -22.04 -15.06 -4.34
CA VAL A 321 -20.63 -14.63 -4.37
C VAL A 321 -19.73 -15.84 -4.14
N ALA A 322 -18.76 -16.03 -5.04
CA ALA A 322 -17.71 -17.04 -4.97
C ALA A 322 -16.34 -16.37 -4.77
N THR A 323 -15.31 -17.16 -4.51
CA THR A 323 -13.93 -16.69 -4.29
C THR A 323 -12.96 -17.44 -5.20
N ILE A 324 -12.05 -16.70 -5.83
CA ILE A 324 -10.98 -17.18 -6.69
C ILE A 324 -9.64 -16.66 -6.17
N LYS A 325 -8.67 -17.54 -5.89
CA LYS A 325 -7.34 -17.14 -5.41
C LYS A 325 -6.32 -17.26 -6.52
N LEU A 326 -5.63 -16.16 -6.84
CA LEU A 326 -4.59 -16.14 -7.86
C LEU A 326 -3.33 -16.87 -7.37
N LYS A 327 -2.56 -17.44 -8.31
CA LYS A 327 -1.22 -17.94 -7.99
C LYS A 327 -0.36 -16.76 -7.57
N GLY A 328 0.38 -16.93 -6.48
CA GLY A 328 1.37 -15.93 -6.05
C GLY A 328 2.78 -16.47 -6.16
N ILE A 329 3.73 -15.57 -5.97
CA ILE A 329 5.14 -15.78 -6.20
C ILE A 329 5.68 -16.79 -5.18
N PRO A 330 6.47 -17.80 -5.61
CA PRO A 330 7.15 -18.70 -4.70
C PRO A 330 8.34 -17.99 -4.06
N VAL A 331 8.41 -18.02 -2.73
CA VAL A 331 9.42 -17.32 -1.93
C VAL A 331 10.12 -18.30 -1.01
N LYS A 332 11.45 -18.22 -0.92
CA LYS A 332 12.27 -19.00 0.02
C LYS A 332 13.05 -18.04 0.91
N VAL A 333 12.94 -18.21 2.21
CA VAL A 333 13.71 -17.45 3.21
C VAL A 333 14.65 -18.39 3.95
N THR A 334 15.95 -18.21 3.79
CA THR A 334 16.98 -18.98 4.51
C THR A 334 17.35 -18.25 5.80
N ILE A 335 17.15 -18.89 6.95
CA ILE A 335 17.48 -18.36 8.27
C ILE A 335 18.90 -18.83 8.65
N LEU A 336 19.79 -17.88 8.92
CA LEU A 336 21.20 -18.10 9.20
C LEU A 336 21.59 -17.63 10.61
N ASP A 337 22.57 -18.28 11.21
CA ASP A 337 23.18 -17.88 12.48
C ASP A 337 24.17 -16.72 12.29
N ALA A 338 24.61 -16.12 13.40
CA ALA A 338 25.59 -15.03 13.40
C ALA A 338 26.97 -15.39 12.80
N LYS A 339 27.20 -16.66 12.44
CA LYS A 339 28.40 -17.17 11.74
C LYS A 339 28.10 -17.57 10.28
N GLY A 340 26.86 -17.45 9.82
CA GLY A 340 26.39 -17.81 8.48
C GLY A 340 25.91 -19.26 8.31
N ASN A 341 25.78 -20.05 9.39
CA ASN A 341 25.28 -21.42 9.31
C ASN A 341 23.74 -21.47 9.25
N PRO A 342 23.12 -22.38 8.50
CA PRO A 342 21.67 -22.54 8.45
C PRO A 342 21.08 -23.03 9.79
N ILE A 343 19.87 -22.56 10.12
CA ILE A 343 19.17 -22.95 11.35
C ILE A 343 17.89 -23.72 11.04
N ALA A 344 17.91 -25.02 11.31
CA ALA A 344 16.79 -25.92 11.08
C ALA A 344 15.70 -25.86 12.16
N GLY A 345 14.47 -26.27 11.79
CA GLY A 345 13.35 -26.47 12.70
C GLY A 345 12.75 -25.23 13.36
N LYS A 346 13.19 -24.02 13.00
CA LYS A 346 12.66 -22.76 13.56
C LYS A 346 11.37 -22.35 12.85
N GLN A 347 10.42 -21.78 13.58
CA GLN A 347 9.21 -21.22 12.98
C GLN A 347 9.52 -19.90 12.27
N VAL A 348 8.97 -19.74 11.07
CA VAL A 348 9.09 -18.55 10.25
C VAL A 348 7.70 -18.20 9.73
N THR A 349 7.22 -17.00 10.04
CA THR A 349 5.94 -16.45 9.59
C THR A 349 6.17 -15.31 8.62
N LEU A 350 5.52 -15.36 7.46
CA LEU A 350 5.50 -14.26 6.50
C LEU A 350 4.23 -13.42 6.71
N HIS A 351 4.37 -12.21 7.23
CA HIS A 351 3.26 -11.31 7.53
C HIS A 351 2.86 -10.50 6.28
N SER A 352 1.86 -11.05 5.58
CA SER A 352 0.98 -10.34 4.64
C SER A 352 -0.42 -10.93 4.80
N THR A 353 -0.76 -11.95 4.01
CA THR A 353 -1.61 -13.05 4.52
C THR A 353 -0.70 -13.95 5.35
N PRO A 354 -0.89 -14.09 6.69
CA PRO A 354 0.06 -14.82 7.54
C PRO A 354 0.23 -16.28 7.11
N GLN A 355 1.44 -16.63 6.67
CA GLN A 355 1.83 -18.02 6.42
C GLN A 355 2.94 -18.41 7.40
N THR A 356 2.77 -19.47 8.17
CA THR A 356 3.79 -19.97 9.11
C THR A 356 4.29 -21.34 8.67
N VAL A 357 5.60 -21.47 8.50
CA VAL A 357 6.28 -22.73 8.17
C VAL A 357 7.47 -22.96 9.10
N LYS A 358 8.08 -24.15 9.05
CA LYS A 358 9.34 -24.44 9.73
C LYS A 358 10.49 -24.50 8.74
N THR A 359 11.68 -24.10 9.18
CA THR A 359 12.89 -24.24 8.36
C THR A 359 13.32 -25.71 8.20
N ASP A 360 13.76 -26.07 6.99
CA ASP A 360 14.38 -27.37 6.68
C ASP A 360 15.79 -27.53 7.29
N ASP A 361 16.43 -28.68 7.08
CA ASP A 361 17.81 -28.96 7.55
C ASP A 361 18.88 -28.00 6.97
N LYS A 362 18.53 -27.24 5.92
CA LYS A 362 19.34 -26.22 5.26
C LYS A 362 18.88 -24.80 5.62
N GLY A 363 18.05 -24.65 6.65
CA GLY A 363 17.57 -23.37 7.17
C GLY A 363 16.50 -22.69 6.31
N ASN A 364 15.93 -23.34 5.29
CA ASN A 364 14.97 -22.74 4.37
C ASN A 364 13.53 -22.87 4.85
N ALA A 365 12.83 -21.75 4.95
CA ALA A 365 11.38 -21.64 4.98
C ALA A 365 10.88 -21.36 3.55
N SER A 366 9.98 -22.19 3.03
CA SER A 366 9.41 -22.01 1.68
C SER A 366 7.94 -21.61 1.78
N PHE A 367 7.57 -20.55 1.06
CA PHE A 367 6.24 -19.97 0.99
C PHE A 367 5.75 -20.00 -0.46
N THR A 368 4.44 -20.20 -0.63
CA THR A 368 3.77 -20.20 -1.93
C THR A 368 2.63 -19.20 -1.91
N ASP A 369 2.17 -18.76 -3.08
CA ASP A 369 1.11 -17.76 -3.18
C ASP A 369 1.39 -16.43 -2.46
N VAL A 370 2.64 -15.96 -2.50
CA VAL A 370 3.02 -14.66 -1.92
C VAL A 370 2.72 -13.55 -2.91
N ALA A 371 2.05 -12.48 -2.47
CA ALA A 371 1.84 -11.29 -3.28
C ALA A 371 3.17 -10.55 -3.54
N PRO A 372 3.29 -9.73 -4.61
CA PRO A 372 4.42 -8.82 -4.76
C PRO A 372 4.31 -7.65 -3.77
N GLY A 373 5.44 -7.16 -3.26
CA GLY A 373 5.50 -6.05 -2.32
C GLY A 373 6.48 -6.28 -1.17
N THR A 374 6.33 -5.49 -0.11
CA THR A 374 7.11 -5.60 1.13
C THR A 374 6.41 -6.53 2.13
N HIS A 375 7.13 -7.52 2.64
CA HIS A 375 6.59 -8.47 3.63
C HIS A 375 7.50 -8.52 4.85
N GLU A 376 6.94 -8.54 6.06
CA GLU A 376 7.70 -8.80 7.28
C GLU A 376 7.82 -10.32 7.52
N VAL A 377 9.04 -10.83 7.52
CA VAL A 377 9.37 -12.17 8.04
C VAL A 377 9.57 -12.07 9.54
N VAL A 378 8.76 -12.77 10.32
CA VAL A 378 8.94 -12.98 11.75
C VAL A 378 9.47 -14.40 11.97
N TYR A 379 10.51 -14.57 12.79
CA TYR A 379 11.06 -15.89 13.07
C TYR A 379 11.57 -16.02 14.51
N THR A 380 11.32 -17.18 15.13
CA THR A 380 11.63 -17.40 16.55
C THR A 380 12.93 -18.18 16.71
N VAL A 381 13.92 -17.58 17.38
CA VAL A 381 15.18 -18.24 17.77
C VAL A 381 15.30 -18.15 19.29
N ASP A 382 15.47 -19.31 19.92
CA ASP A 382 15.73 -19.49 21.36
C ASP A 382 14.75 -18.71 22.28
N GLY A 383 13.47 -18.74 21.90
CA GLY A 383 12.37 -18.11 22.63
C GLY A 383 12.22 -16.60 22.39
N LYS A 384 12.96 -16.03 21.42
CA LYS A 384 12.85 -14.62 21.01
C LYS A 384 12.43 -14.51 19.57
N ASP A 385 11.54 -13.57 19.28
CA ASP A 385 11.11 -13.25 17.92
C ASP A 385 12.01 -12.19 17.30
N TYR A 386 12.36 -12.41 16.04
CA TYR A 386 13.16 -11.55 15.19
C TYR A 386 12.35 -11.16 13.96
N LYS A 387 12.60 -9.96 13.43
CA LYS A 387 11.84 -9.37 12.32
C LYS A 387 12.77 -8.98 11.18
N LYS A 388 12.41 -9.32 9.94
CA LYS A 388 13.12 -8.90 8.73
C LYS A 388 12.19 -8.78 7.52
N GLN A 389 12.21 -7.64 6.87
CA GLN A 389 11.49 -7.35 5.66
C GLN A 389 12.23 -7.90 4.44
N ILE A 390 11.44 -8.43 3.53
CA ILE A 390 11.86 -8.84 2.19
C ILE A 390 11.00 -8.10 1.16
N GLN A 391 11.60 -7.81 0.00
CA GLN A 391 10.91 -7.20 -1.13
C GLN A 391 10.68 -8.27 -2.19
N VAL A 392 9.43 -8.72 -2.32
CA VAL A 392 9.00 -9.71 -3.31
C VAL A 392 8.65 -8.98 -4.60
N THR A 393 9.43 -9.20 -5.65
CA THR A 393 9.31 -8.48 -6.93
C THR A 393 8.30 -9.14 -7.86
N ASN A 394 7.59 -8.37 -8.67
CA ASN A 394 6.62 -8.94 -9.62
C ASN A 394 7.30 -9.46 -10.91
N ASN A 395 8.16 -10.47 -10.79
CA ASN A 395 8.92 -11.06 -11.90
C ASN A 395 8.23 -12.31 -12.47
N ILE A 396 7.14 -12.09 -13.23
CA ILE A 396 6.38 -13.15 -13.92
C ILE A 396 6.74 -13.13 -15.41
N ALA A 397 7.22 -14.27 -15.91
CA ALA A 397 7.36 -14.52 -17.35
C ALA A 397 6.06 -15.15 -17.89
N THR A 398 5.78 -14.94 -19.18
CA THR A 398 4.73 -15.67 -19.91
C THR A 398 5.37 -16.40 -21.08
N VAL A 399 5.25 -17.71 -21.12
CA VAL A 399 5.76 -18.58 -22.20
C VAL A 399 4.59 -19.41 -22.72
N ASP A 400 4.30 -19.31 -24.02
CA ASP A 400 3.21 -20.03 -24.69
C ASP A 400 1.83 -19.92 -23.98
N GLY A 401 1.53 -18.73 -23.44
CA GLY A 401 0.28 -18.46 -22.70
C GLY A 401 0.24 -19.02 -21.27
N THR A 402 1.32 -19.65 -20.82
CA THR A 402 1.51 -20.10 -19.43
C THR A 402 2.43 -19.14 -18.69
N GLN A 403 1.96 -18.61 -17.57
CA GLN A 403 2.74 -17.77 -16.68
C GLN A 403 3.59 -18.59 -15.71
N THR A 404 4.82 -18.16 -15.51
CA THR A 404 5.77 -18.75 -14.56
C THR A 404 6.44 -17.63 -13.75
N ALA A 405 6.67 -17.88 -12.46
CA ALA A 405 7.44 -17.00 -11.60
C ALA A 405 8.68 -17.74 -11.09
N GLU A 406 9.82 -17.06 -11.07
CA GLU A 406 11.07 -17.61 -10.52
C GLU A 406 11.02 -17.65 -8.98
N LEU A 407 11.68 -18.63 -8.37
CA LEU A 407 11.79 -18.77 -6.92
C LEU A 407 12.65 -17.64 -6.32
N GLN A 408 12.01 -16.68 -5.65
CA GLN A 408 12.74 -15.58 -5.02
C GLN A 408 13.34 -16.03 -3.69
N SER A 409 14.66 -15.97 -3.59
CA SER A 409 15.42 -16.45 -2.43
C SER A 409 15.99 -15.28 -1.64
N PHE A 410 15.68 -15.23 -0.35
CA PHE A 410 16.17 -14.24 0.60
C PHE A 410 16.96 -14.94 1.72
N SER A 411 17.93 -14.25 2.30
CA SER A 411 18.68 -14.75 3.46
C SER A 411 18.58 -13.77 4.61
N VAL A 412 18.32 -14.30 5.81
CA VAL A 412 18.13 -13.52 7.04
C VAL A 412 19.07 -14.09 8.10
N THR A 413 20.11 -13.33 8.40
CA THR A 413 21.04 -13.61 9.50
C THR A 413 20.46 -13.07 10.80
N TYR A 414 20.38 -13.89 11.85
CA TYR A 414 20.15 -13.33 13.19
C TYR A 414 21.45 -12.71 13.70
N GLU A 415 21.44 -11.40 13.91
CA GLU A 415 22.49 -10.75 14.68
C GLU A 415 22.10 -10.82 16.16
N LEU A 416 22.99 -11.39 16.97
CA LEU A 416 22.98 -11.04 18.38
C LEU A 416 23.38 -9.58 18.45
N THR A 417 22.40 -8.70 18.68
CA THR A 417 22.66 -7.38 19.24
C THR A 417 23.21 -7.57 20.66
N GLN A 418 24.49 -7.95 20.73
CA GLN A 418 25.31 -7.56 21.85
C GLN A 418 25.21 -6.04 21.89
N THR A 419 24.40 -5.55 22.80
CA THR A 419 24.50 -4.18 23.29
C THR A 419 25.89 -4.07 23.90
N ALA A 420 26.88 -3.77 23.04
CA ALA A 420 28.21 -3.38 23.44
C ALA A 420 28.05 -2.06 24.18
N VAL A 421 27.70 -2.17 25.47
CA VAL A 421 27.51 -1.04 26.38
C VAL A 421 28.76 -0.20 26.20
N PRO A 422 28.66 1.05 25.71
CA PRO A 422 29.83 1.75 25.23
C PRO A 422 30.65 2.22 26.44
N TRP A 423 31.51 1.35 26.95
CA TRP A 423 32.49 1.64 27.99
C TRP A 423 33.40 2.81 27.56
N ALA A 424 33.56 3.05 26.25
CA ALA A 424 34.12 4.28 25.68
C ALA A 424 33.39 5.57 26.11
N ARG A 425 32.05 5.58 26.22
CA ARG A 425 31.29 6.74 26.73
C ARG A 425 31.55 6.96 28.23
N TYR A 426 31.54 5.88 29.02
CA TYR A 426 31.89 5.96 30.45
C TYR A 426 33.33 6.41 30.69
N GLY A 427 34.28 5.96 29.85
CA GLY A 427 35.67 6.43 29.87
C GLY A 427 35.78 7.93 29.61
N LEU A 428 35.02 8.48 28.65
CA LEU A 428 34.99 9.92 28.38
C LEU A 428 34.48 10.73 29.59
N TYR A 429 33.39 10.27 30.23
CA TYR A 429 32.87 10.92 31.45
C TYR A 429 33.90 10.89 32.58
N LEU A 430 34.63 9.78 32.76
CA LEU A 430 35.66 9.64 33.79
C LEU A 430 36.83 10.60 33.55
N VAL A 431 37.28 10.77 32.30
CA VAL A 431 38.31 11.75 31.93
C VAL A 431 37.87 13.19 32.21
N VAL A 432 36.63 13.57 31.86
CA VAL A 432 36.09 14.91 32.15
C VAL A 432 36.03 15.18 33.66
N LEU A 433 35.64 14.17 34.45
CA LEU A 433 35.58 14.27 35.91
C LEU A 433 36.97 14.47 36.54
N LEU A 434 38.00 13.78 36.03
CA LEU A 434 39.39 13.96 36.45
C LEU A 434 39.94 15.35 36.10
N ILE A 435 39.60 15.90 34.92
CA ILE A 435 40.00 17.26 34.52
C ILE A 435 39.35 18.30 35.46
N LEU A 436 38.06 18.15 35.77
CA LEU A 436 37.37 19.03 36.74
C LEU A 436 38.01 18.97 38.12
N ALA A 437 38.33 17.79 38.63
CA ALA A 437 39.03 17.61 39.91
C ALA A 437 40.41 18.30 39.91
N ALA A 438 41.18 18.18 38.83
CA ALA A 438 42.48 18.83 38.69
C ALA A 438 42.38 20.38 38.67
N VAL A 439 41.37 20.93 37.98
CA VAL A 439 41.09 22.38 37.96
C VAL A 439 40.72 22.87 39.36
N ILE A 440 39.82 22.17 40.06
CA ILE A 440 39.42 22.52 41.44
C ILE A 440 40.63 22.50 42.38
N TYR A 441 41.46 21.45 42.31
CA TYR A 441 42.70 21.34 43.09
C TYR A 441 43.67 22.49 42.81
N PHE A 442 43.85 22.87 41.54
CA PHE A 442 44.70 24.00 41.16
C PHE A 442 44.20 25.33 41.75
N PHE A 443 42.89 25.60 41.71
CA PHE A 443 42.31 26.80 42.31
C PHE A 443 42.47 26.85 43.83
N ILE A 444 42.22 25.74 44.54
CA ILE A 444 42.39 25.65 46.00
C ILE A 444 43.86 25.88 46.38
N ASN A 445 44.80 25.24 45.68
CA ASN A 445 46.23 25.38 45.95
C ASN A 445 46.75 26.80 45.61
N ARG A 446 46.20 27.44 44.58
CA ARG A 446 46.52 28.83 44.21
C ARG A 446 46.03 29.83 45.26
N GLN A 447 44.84 29.65 45.83
CA GLN A 447 44.35 30.53 46.90
C GLN A 447 45.24 30.44 48.16
N ARG A 448 45.65 29.23 48.56
CA ARG A 448 46.54 29.04 49.73
C ARG A 448 47.89 29.76 49.61
N ARG A 449 48.39 30.02 48.40
CA ARG A 449 49.64 30.77 48.17
C ARG A 449 49.50 32.29 48.26
N LEU A 450 48.28 32.84 48.28
CA LEU A 450 48.03 34.28 48.31
C LEU A 450 47.72 34.83 49.72
N SER A 451 47.52 33.97 50.72
CA SER A 451 47.18 34.34 52.10
C SER A 451 48.40 34.61 53.01
N GLY A 452 49.62 34.68 52.45
CA GLY A 452 50.88 34.71 53.21
C GLY A 452 51.53 36.08 53.40
N LEU A 453 50.76 37.17 53.50
CA LEU A 453 51.28 38.53 53.68
C LEU A 453 50.95 39.07 55.10
N PRO A 454 51.95 39.45 55.92
CA PRO A 454 51.71 39.93 57.28
C PRO A 454 51.18 41.37 57.28
N LEU A 455 50.12 41.63 58.06
CA LEU A 455 49.61 42.99 58.28
C LEU A 455 50.56 43.77 59.20
N ALA A 456 51.00 44.94 58.75
CA ALA A 456 51.79 45.87 59.54
C ALA A 456 50.91 46.80 60.39
N THR A 457 51.34 47.02 61.62
CA THR A 457 50.66 47.83 62.64
C THR A 457 50.64 49.33 62.31
N GLN A 458 49.45 49.94 62.33
CA GLN A 458 49.28 51.33 62.77
C GLN A 458 48.04 51.42 63.66
N GLY A 459 48.24 51.93 64.88
CA GLY A 459 47.14 52.26 65.79
C GLY A 459 46.83 53.74 65.75
N SER A 460 45.56 54.08 65.94
CA SER A 460 45.16 55.33 66.61
C SER A 460 43.82 55.09 67.32
N GLN A 461 43.65 55.70 68.48
CA GLN A 461 42.49 55.49 69.36
C GLN A 461 41.34 56.44 69.02
N ILE A 462 40.12 56.11 69.45
CA ILE A 462 39.38 56.85 70.50
C ILE A 462 38.09 56.07 70.89
N VAL A 463 37.54 56.43 72.05
CA VAL A 463 36.68 55.65 72.97
C VAL A 463 35.16 55.89 72.75
N ILE A 464 34.33 55.15 73.50
CA ILE A 464 32.87 55.31 73.79
C ILE A 464 31.95 54.57 72.79
N GLY A 465 31.00 53.71 73.17
CA GLY A 465 30.59 53.18 74.50
C GLY A 465 29.20 52.49 74.41
N GLY A 466 28.80 51.71 75.43
CA GLY A 466 27.49 51.02 75.54
C GLY A 466 27.47 49.62 74.87
N ASP A 467 27.16 48.47 75.48
CA ASP A 467 26.31 48.01 76.61
C ASP A 467 25.05 47.24 76.13
N SER A 468 24.66 46.20 76.89
CA SER A 468 23.59 45.19 76.64
C SER A 468 23.76 44.27 75.41
N GLY A 469 23.42 42.96 75.45
CA GLY A 469 22.98 42.11 76.57
C GLY A 469 22.44 40.75 76.10
N SER A 470 22.24 39.80 77.04
CA SER A 470 21.62 38.46 76.89
C SER A 470 22.35 37.41 76.00
N SER A 471 22.77 36.20 76.41
CA SER A 471 22.51 35.25 77.52
C SER A 471 21.66 34.02 77.15
N SER A 472 21.85 32.91 77.90
CA SER A 472 21.43 31.50 77.73
C SER A 472 22.08 30.77 76.54
N ASP A 473 22.93 29.75 76.68
CA ASP A 473 23.07 28.61 77.63
C ASP A 473 21.95 27.57 77.59
N GLY A 474 22.35 26.29 77.53
CA GLY A 474 21.50 25.15 77.90
C GLY A 474 21.55 23.96 76.95
N LYS A 475 22.22 22.88 77.37
CA LYS A 475 21.62 21.57 77.76
C LYS A 475 20.22 21.22 77.18
N SER A 476 19.82 19.98 76.90
CA SER A 476 20.42 18.62 76.86
C SER A 476 19.24 17.65 76.48
N ASP A 477 19.23 16.30 76.52
CA ASP A 477 20.18 15.24 76.94
C ASP A 477 19.70 13.86 76.42
N LEU A 478 20.44 12.78 76.75
CA LEU A 478 19.96 11.40 77.03
C LEU A 478 19.27 10.50 75.96
N HIS A 479 19.73 9.23 75.95
CA HIS A 479 19.03 7.98 75.57
C HIS A 479 18.65 7.79 74.09
N GLY A 480 18.64 6.58 73.51
CA GLY A 480 19.01 5.24 73.99
C GLY A 480 18.77 4.20 72.87
N GLY A 481 19.29 2.97 73.01
CA GLY A 481 18.92 1.85 72.12
C GLY A 481 17.46 1.39 72.31
N PRO A 482 16.96 0.37 71.58
CA PRO A 482 17.74 -0.84 71.21
C PRO A 482 17.49 -1.40 69.79
N ASP A 483 18.08 -2.58 69.54
CA ASP A 483 17.73 -3.51 68.47
C ASP A 483 16.23 -3.67 68.24
N HIS A 484 15.83 -3.86 66.98
CA HIS A 484 14.70 -4.73 66.66
C HIS A 484 14.92 -5.52 65.37
N SER A 485 15.43 -6.74 65.55
CA SER A 485 15.10 -7.87 64.66
C SER A 485 13.57 -8.01 64.58
N SER A 486 13.02 -8.03 63.36
CA SER A 486 11.71 -8.66 63.09
C SER A 486 11.47 -8.92 61.60
N GLN A 487 11.50 -10.20 61.25
CA GLN A 487 10.63 -10.91 60.30
C GLN A 487 9.99 -10.10 59.15
N LEU A 488 10.52 -10.27 57.94
CA LEU A 488 9.70 -10.21 56.73
C LEU A 488 9.14 -11.60 56.46
N LYS A 489 7.80 -11.69 56.45
CA LYS A 489 7.02 -12.92 56.30
C LYS A 489 7.10 -13.51 54.90
N ASP A 490 6.80 -14.80 54.83
CA ASP A 490 6.66 -15.59 53.61
C ASP A 490 5.76 -14.91 52.57
N ILE A 491 6.26 -14.81 51.34
CA ILE A 491 5.44 -14.61 50.14
C ILE A 491 5.24 -16.00 49.53
N PRO A 492 4.00 -16.52 49.43
CA PRO A 492 3.76 -17.84 48.84
C PRO A 492 4.11 -17.82 47.36
N SER A 493 4.85 -18.84 46.91
CA SER A 493 5.21 -19.01 45.51
C SER A 493 3.96 -19.21 44.64
N PRO A 494 3.86 -18.59 43.45
CA PRO A 494 2.84 -18.95 42.49
C PRO A 494 3.14 -20.36 41.96
N SER A 495 2.33 -21.34 42.36
CA SER A 495 2.40 -22.70 41.85
C SER A 495 2.08 -22.73 40.36
N LEU A 496 3.02 -23.22 39.55
CA LEU A 496 2.79 -23.55 38.15
C LEU A 496 1.64 -24.57 38.02
N PRO A 497 0.66 -24.37 37.13
CA PRO A 497 -0.32 -25.42 36.84
C PRO A 497 0.36 -26.57 36.07
N ASN A 498 0.10 -27.81 36.50
CA ASN A 498 0.56 -29.01 35.82
C ASN A 498 -0.01 -29.09 34.38
N PRO A 499 0.80 -29.42 33.36
CA PRO A 499 0.30 -29.68 32.02
C PRO A 499 -0.35 -31.07 31.95
N GLY A 500 -1.68 -31.15 32.06
CA GLY A 500 -2.36 -32.44 32.04
C GLY A 500 -3.86 -32.39 32.30
N SER A 501 -4.63 -31.75 31.43
CA SER A 501 -6.08 -31.97 31.33
C SER A 501 -6.57 -31.65 29.91
N THR A 502 -6.84 -32.69 29.15
CA THR A 502 -7.47 -32.63 27.84
C THR A 502 -8.92 -32.18 28.01
N ILE A 503 -9.26 -30.98 27.55
CA ILE A 503 -10.65 -30.56 27.40
C ILE A 503 -11.13 -31.10 26.05
N ALA A 504 -12.02 -32.09 26.09
CA ALA A 504 -12.78 -32.50 24.91
C ALA A 504 -13.81 -31.41 24.57
N PRO A 505 -14.07 -31.12 23.28
CA PRO A 505 -15.18 -30.27 22.91
C PRO A 505 -16.49 -30.95 23.31
N GLN A 506 -17.36 -30.18 23.95
CA GLN A 506 -18.69 -30.62 24.37
C GLN A 506 -19.68 -30.31 23.25
N ASP A 507 -20.38 -31.32 22.75
CA ASP A 507 -21.40 -31.17 21.71
C ASP A 507 -22.59 -30.35 22.25
N ASP A 508 -22.95 -29.28 21.54
CA ASP A 508 -24.15 -28.48 21.83
C ASP A 508 -25.20 -28.67 20.73
N GLU A 509 -25.93 -29.79 20.81
CA GLU A 509 -27.19 -29.95 20.10
C GLU A 509 -28.28 -29.07 20.74
N ARG A 510 -28.61 -27.94 20.10
CA ARG A 510 -29.99 -27.48 19.82
C ARG A 510 -30.02 -26.06 19.23
N ASN A 511 -30.59 -25.91 18.05
CA ASN A 511 -32.00 -25.49 18.02
C ASN A 511 -32.72 -25.91 16.73
N LYS A 512 -33.97 -26.37 16.88
CA LYS A 512 -34.98 -26.36 15.82
C LYS A 512 -36.06 -25.39 16.26
N ASP A 513 -36.39 -24.44 15.41
CA ASP A 513 -37.76 -24.08 14.99
C ASP A 513 -37.66 -23.11 13.79
#